data_AF-A0A0T6ZWS9-F1
#
_entry.id   AF-A0A0T6ZWS9-F1
#
_cell.length_a   1.000
_cell.length_b   1.000
_cell.length_c   1.000
_cell.angle_alpha   90.00
_cell.angle_beta   90.00
_cell.angle_gamma   90.00
#
_symmetry.space_group_name_H-M   'P 1'
#
loop_
_entity.id
_entity.type
_entity.pdbx_description
1 polymer ?
#
loop_
_entity_poly.entity_id
_entity_poly.type
_entity_poly.pdbx_seq_one_letter_code
_entity_poly.pdbx_strand_id
1 'polypeptide(L)'
;MHPMYCNCPSCRAAAGEFELYGAFEAGELLSENEEFELAMELLSAQNEQELEQFLGGLFKKVGAGLKSVGKFVGKNVLPVVGPALKSLAKAALPIAGGALGSLIPIPGVGTMIGRGLGQAVASALELETAGMSPDQADIEKARRFIRIAATAIADASAALGTSPVVPGSAPAEQIARTVVANATRRHVPGVNATVLRQVASGARTSEPSKALAASGGAAAIAGRAAGGRWWRRGNAVVIEGV
;
A
#
# COMPACT_ATOMS: atom_id res chain seq x y z
N MET A 1 -8.46 -21.44 -20.11
CA MET A 1 -7.64 -20.22 -19.96
C MET A 1 -8.53 -19.11 -19.44
N HIS A 2 -8.33 -18.67 -18.20
CA HIS A 2 -9.06 -17.55 -17.63
C HIS A 2 -8.38 -16.22 -18.01
N PRO A 3 -9.13 -15.12 -18.19
CA PRO A 3 -8.53 -13.81 -18.42
C PRO A 3 -7.72 -13.38 -17.19
N MET A 4 -6.62 -12.65 -17.39
CA MET A 4 -5.69 -12.19 -16.34
C MET A 4 -6.33 -11.32 -15.24
N TYR A 5 -7.59 -10.91 -15.41
CA TYR A 5 -8.39 -10.14 -14.44
C TYR A 5 -9.52 -10.98 -13.80
N CYS A 6 -9.44 -12.31 -13.85
CA CYS A 6 -10.45 -13.19 -13.26
C CYS A 6 -10.36 -13.21 -11.73
N ASN A 7 -11.47 -12.88 -11.05
CA ASN A 7 -11.55 -12.78 -9.59
C ASN A 7 -12.15 -14.04 -8.91
N CYS A 8 -12.04 -15.23 -9.54
CA CYS A 8 -12.55 -16.45 -8.92
C CYS A 8 -11.68 -16.88 -7.72
N PRO A 9 -12.21 -17.68 -6.77
CA PRO A 9 -11.44 -18.14 -5.61
C PRO A 9 -10.14 -18.87 -5.97
N SER A 10 -10.15 -19.63 -7.08
CA SER A 10 -8.98 -20.34 -7.58
C SER A 10 -7.91 -19.39 -8.17
N CYS A 11 -8.30 -18.35 -8.91
CA CYS A 11 -7.35 -17.34 -9.40
C CYS A 11 -6.85 -16.42 -8.29
N ARG A 12 -7.68 -16.15 -7.27
CA ARG A 12 -7.25 -15.45 -6.04
C ARG A 12 -6.30 -16.28 -5.19
N ALA A 13 -6.51 -17.59 -5.10
CA ALA A 13 -5.58 -18.52 -4.45
C ALA A 13 -4.26 -18.61 -5.24
N ALA A 14 -4.31 -18.72 -6.57
CA ALA A 14 -3.13 -18.71 -7.43
C ALA A 14 -2.37 -17.37 -7.41
N ALA A 15 -3.05 -16.23 -7.24
CA ALA A 15 -2.40 -14.94 -6.99
C ALA A 15 -1.78 -14.86 -5.58
N GLY A 16 -2.31 -15.61 -4.62
CA GLY A 16 -1.69 -15.83 -3.31
C GLY A 16 -0.50 -16.80 -3.35
N GLU A 17 -0.46 -17.68 -4.35
CA GLU A 17 0.65 -18.56 -4.75
C GLU A 17 1.49 -17.95 -5.89
N PHE A 18 1.59 -16.61 -5.97
CA PHE A 18 2.66 -15.98 -6.73
C PHE A 18 3.97 -16.18 -5.96
N GLU A 19 4.41 -17.44 -5.87
CA GLU A 19 5.75 -17.82 -5.46
C GLU A 19 6.73 -17.22 -6.47
N LEU A 20 7.23 -16.05 -6.11
CA LEU A 20 8.65 -15.90 -5.77
C LEU A 20 9.66 -16.35 -6.84
N TYR A 21 9.42 -16.09 -8.13
CA TYR A 21 10.46 -16.29 -9.17
C TYR A 21 11.29 -15.03 -9.49
N GLY A 22 11.28 -14.03 -8.61
CA GLY A 22 12.07 -12.81 -8.78
C GLY A 22 11.95 -11.83 -7.61
N ALA A 23 11.90 -12.35 -6.38
CA ALA A 23 11.88 -11.51 -5.18
C ALA A 23 13.26 -10.91 -4.96
N PHE A 24 13.57 -9.82 -5.65
CA PHE A 24 14.72 -9.00 -5.33
C PHE A 24 14.59 -8.54 -3.88
N GLU A 25 15.56 -8.88 -3.04
CA GLU A 25 15.63 -8.28 -1.72
C GLU A 25 16.00 -6.81 -1.87
N ALA A 26 15.50 -5.93 -0.99
CA ALA A 26 15.81 -4.51 -1.07
C ALA A 26 17.32 -4.23 -1.06
N GLY A 27 18.11 -5.06 -0.36
CA GLY A 27 19.58 -5.01 -0.35
C GLY A 27 20.26 -5.42 -1.67
N GLU A 28 19.50 -6.05 -2.58
CA GLU A 28 19.96 -6.39 -3.93
C GLU A 28 19.62 -5.28 -4.94
N LEU A 29 18.62 -4.44 -4.62
CA LEU A 29 18.19 -3.29 -5.43
C LEU A 29 18.89 -1.98 -5.07
N LEU A 30 19.20 -1.81 -3.78
CA LEU A 30 19.87 -0.66 -3.20
C LEU A 30 20.91 -1.17 -2.21
N SER A 31 22.13 -0.65 -2.29
CA SER A 31 23.12 -0.86 -1.24
C SER A 31 22.70 -0.16 0.06
N GLU A 32 23.26 -0.59 1.19
CA GLU A 32 22.99 0.04 2.49
C GLU A 32 23.31 1.54 2.51
N ASN A 33 24.37 1.94 1.81
CA ASN A 33 24.76 3.34 1.67
C ASN A 33 23.75 4.13 0.83
N GLU A 34 23.31 3.59 -0.31
CA GLU A 34 22.29 4.23 -1.15
C GLU A 34 20.95 4.36 -0.40
N GLU A 35 20.57 3.34 0.38
CA GLU A 35 19.39 3.40 1.24
C GLU A 35 19.50 4.54 2.27
N PHE A 36 20.65 4.66 2.93
CA PHE A 36 20.90 5.71 3.91
C PHE A 36 20.89 7.10 3.27
N GLU A 37 21.56 7.28 2.12
CA GLU A 37 21.55 8.54 1.37
C GLU A 37 20.13 8.95 0.95
N LEU A 38 19.35 8.00 0.43
CA LEU A 38 17.95 8.23 0.05
C LEU A 38 17.07 8.57 1.26
N ALA A 39 17.32 7.97 2.42
CA ALA A 39 16.62 8.30 3.64
C ALA A 39 16.91 9.75 4.07
N MET A 40 18.17 10.18 4.00
CA MET A 40 18.55 11.57 4.31
C MET A 40 17.98 12.57 3.29
N GLU A 41 17.95 12.22 2.00
CA GLU A 41 17.33 13.02 0.95
C GLU A 41 15.82 13.18 1.20
N LEU A 42 15.14 12.09 1.57
CA LEU A 42 13.72 12.09 1.92
C LEU A 42 13.41 12.96 3.13
N LEU A 43 14.22 12.88 4.19
CA LEU A 43 14.08 13.72 5.37
C LEU A 43 14.38 15.21 5.11
N SER A 44 15.11 15.51 4.03
CA SER A 44 15.40 16.88 3.63
C SER A 44 14.28 17.52 2.80
N ALA A 45 13.32 16.74 2.32
CA ALA A 45 12.18 17.25 1.58
C ALA A 45 11.26 18.06 2.52
N GLN A 46 10.98 19.31 2.18
CA GLN A 46 10.21 20.22 3.05
C GLN A 46 8.75 20.38 2.64
N ASN A 47 8.41 20.00 1.41
CA ASN A 47 7.08 20.17 0.85
C ASN A 47 6.71 19.03 -0.11
N GLU A 48 5.46 19.01 -0.54
CA GLU A 48 4.92 17.94 -1.38
C GLU A 48 5.56 17.91 -2.77
N GLN A 49 5.98 19.06 -3.29
CA GLN A 49 6.67 19.18 -4.58
C GLN A 49 8.07 18.56 -4.51
N GLU A 50 8.81 18.79 -3.42
CA GLU A 50 10.10 18.17 -3.16
C GLU A 50 9.96 16.66 -2.92
N LEU A 51 8.92 16.23 -2.20
CA LEU A 51 8.61 14.81 -2.03
C LEU A 51 8.35 14.13 -3.38
N GLU A 52 7.60 14.75 -4.28
CA GLU A 52 7.36 14.20 -5.63
C GLU A 52 8.65 14.13 -6.47
N GLN A 53 9.51 15.13 -6.37
CA GLN A 53 10.81 15.13 -7.04
C GLN A 53 11.70 14.01 -6.51
N PHE A 54 11.78 13.88 -5.19
CA PHE A 54 12.47 12.79 -4.50
C PHE A 54 11.95 11.43 -4.96
N LEU A 55 10.63 11.21 -4.92
CA LEU A 55 10.03 9.95 -5.36
C LEU A 55 10.43 9.67 -6.81
N GLY A 56 10.30 10.64 -7.71
CA GLY A 56 10.76 10.52 -9.09
C GLY A 56 12.23 10.11 -9.23
N GLY A 57 13.11 10.61 -8.36
CA GLY A 57 14.51 10.20 -8.25
C GLY A 57 14.68 8.75 -7.78
N LEU A 58 13.97 8.36 -6.72
CA LEU A 58 13.94 6.99 -6.20
C LEU A 58 13.49 5.98 -7.27
N PHE A 59 12.41 6.26 -8.00
CA PHE A 59 11.93 5.39 -9.09
C PHE A 59 12.97 5.21 -10.19
N LYS A 60 13.73 6.27 -10.52
CA LYS A 60 14.82 6.20 -11.50
C LYS A 60 15.97 5.34 -10.98
N LYS A 61 16.39 5.53 -9.73
CA LYS A 61 17.46 4.74 -9.10
C LYS A 61 17.10 3.25 -9.06
N VAL A 62 15.95 2.92 -8.48
CA VAL A 62 15.46 1.52 -8.42
C VAL A 62 15.28 0.97 -9.85
N GLY A 63 14.64 1.71 -10.75
CA GLY A 63 14.44 1.27 -12.13
C GLY A 63 15.73 1.07 -12.94
N ALA A 64 16.82 1.77 -12.60
CA ALA A 64 18.14 1.54 -13.19
C ALA A 64 18.78 0.24 -12.67
N GLY A 65 18.61 -0.07 -11.38
CA GLY A 65 19.07 -1.33 -10.77
C GLY A 65 18.43 -2.57 -11.40
N LEU A 66 17.19 -2.47 -11.88
CA LEU A 66 16.45 -3.57 -12.51
C LEU A 66 16.91 -3.99 -13.92
N LYS A 67 18.03 -3.46 -14.45
CA LYS A 67 18.62 -3.76 -15.78
C LYS A 67 17.60 -3.74 -16.95
N SER A 68 17.61 -2.63 -17.71
CA SER A 68 16.85 -2.46 -18.99
C SER A 68 15.36 -2.11 -18.88
N VAL A 69 14.84 -1.85 -17.67
CA VAL A 69 13.41 -1.54 -17.46
C VAL A 69 13.16 -0.07 -17.06
N GLY A 70 14.18 0.77 -16.90
CA GLY A 70 14.02 2.15 -16.38
C GLY A 70 12.97 3.02 -17.10
N LYS A 71 12.93 3.00 -18.45
CA LYS A 71 11.92 3.72 -19.23
C LYS A 71 10.51 3.12 -19.08
N PHE A 72 10.44 1.81 -18.84
CA PHE A 72 9.18 1.10 -18.57
C PHE A 72 8.69 1.40 -17.15
N VAL A 73 9.56 1.40 -16.13
CA VAL A 73 9.23 1.76 -14.75
C VAL A 73 8.62 3.16 -14.70
N GLY A 74 9.28 4.15 -15.30
CA GLY A 74 8.77 5.52 -15.30
C GLY A 74 7.41 5.69 -16.00
N LYS A 75 7.11 4.88 -17.03
CA LYS A 75 5.88 5.03 -17.82
C LYS A 75 4.72 4.16 -17.37
N ASN A 76 5.00 2.98 -16.82
CA ASN A 76 3.98 1.97 -16.52
C ASN A 76 3.88 1.68 -15.03
N VAL A 77 4.99 1.73 -14.29
CA VAL A 77 5.01 1.39 -12.85
C VAL A 77 4.71 2.63 -11.99
N LEU A 78 5.40 3.74 -12.27
CA LEU A 78 5.28 4.98 -11.51
C LEU A 78 3.82 5.50 -11.43
N PRO A 79 3.05 5.57 -12.53
CA PRO A 79 1.65 6.02 -12.45
C PRO A 79 0.74 5.08 -11.65
N VAL A 80 1.12 3.80 -11.51
CA VAL A 80 0.34 2.79 -10.80
C VAL A 80 0.63 2.84 -9.30
N VAL A 81 1.91 2.86 -8.92
CA VAL A 81 2.35 2.70 -7.52
C VAL A 81 2.66 4.04 -6.84
N GLY A 82 3.04 5.07 -7.61
CA GLY A 82 3.42 6.40 -7.11
C GLY A 82 2.41 7.04 -6.16
N PRO A 83 1.10 7.09 -6.49
CA PRO A 83 0.09 7.65 -5.58
C PRO A 83 -0.01 6.94 -4.23
N ALA A 84 0.16 5.60 -4.23
CA ALA A 84 0.13 4.79 -3.01
C ALA A 84 1.36 5.03 -2.14
N LEU A 85 2.56 5.05 -2.73
CA LEU A 85 3.80 5.34 -2.01
C LEU A 85 3.86 6.76 -1.48
N LYS A 86 3.36 7.74 -2.24
CA LYS A 86 3.23 9.12 -1.78
C LYS A 86 2.30 9.22 -0.56
N SER A 87 1.16 8.53 -0.60
CA SER A 87 0.22 8.49 0.52
C SER A 87 0.84 7.83 1.75
N LEU A 88 1.61 6.75 1.54
CA LEU A 88 2.34 6.07 2.61
C LEU A 88 3.42 6.97 3.22
N ALA A 89 4.23 7.65 2.40
CA ALA A 89 5.25 8.58 2.87
C ALA A 89 4.65 9.68 3.75
N LYS A 90 3.55 10.30 3.29
CA LYS A 90 2.84 11.35 4.04
C LYS A 90 2.24 10.88 5.36
N ALA A 91 1.96 9.58 5.50
CA ALA A 91 1.39 9.00 6.72
C ALA A 91 2.45 8.45 7.67
N ALA A 92 3.54 7.88 7.14
CA ALA A 92 4.59 7.22 7.91
C ALA A 92 5.71 8.16 8.35
N LEU A 93 5.90 9.29 7.66
CA LEU A 93 6.95 10.25 7.95
C LEU A 93 6.33 11.58 8.37
N PRO A 94 6.62 12.07 9.59
CA PRO A 94 6.52 13.50 9.84
C PRO A 94 7.59 14.14 8.96
N ILE A 95 7.17 14.78 7.86
CA ILE A 95 8.10 15.47 6.96
C ILE A 95 8.86 16.51 7.82
N ALA A 96 10.10 16.19 8.16
CA ALA A 96 10.93 17.03 9.02
C ALA A 96 11.30 18.30 8.25
N GLY A 97 10.92 19.46 8.78
CA GLY A 97 11.54 20.73 8.38
C GLY A 97 10.68 21.76 7.64
N GLY A 98 9.43 21.48 7.27
CA GLY A 98 8.63 22.45 6.52
C GLY A 98 7.21 22.59 7.01
N ALA A 99 6.98 23.33 8.09
CA ALA A 99 5.73 24.03 8.39
C ALA A 99 4.41 23.39 7.88
N LEU A 100 4.18 22.11 8.12
CA LEU A 100 2.82 21.57 8.27
C LEU A 100 2.42 21.70 9.75
N GLY A 101 2.60 22.91 10.26
CA GLY A 101 1.89 23.38 11.44
C GLY A 101 0.41 23.35 11.11
N SER A 102 -0.33 22.62 11.93
CA SER A 102 -1.71 22.17 11.78
C SER A 102 -1.86 20.85 10.99
N LEU A 103 -2.40 19.88 11.72
CA LEU A 103 -3.30 18.85 11.23
C LEU A 103 -4.46 19.48 10.44
N ILE A 104 -4.19 20.14 9.31
CA ILE A 104 -5.23 20.40 8.32
C ILE A 104 -5.55 19.04 7.72
N PRO A 105 -6.76 18.50 7.93
CA PRO A 105 -7.22 17.38 7.12
C PRO A 105 -7.31 17.90 5.69
N ILE A 106 -6.24 17.79 4.90
CA ILE A 106 -6.27 18.16 3.48
C ILE A 106 -7.35 17.29 2.83
N PRO A 107 -8.50 17.87 2.41
CA PRO A 107 -9.55 17.12 1.75
C PRO A 107 -8.96 16.62 0.43
N GLY A 108 -8.92 15.30 0.23
CA GLY A 108 -8.34 14.69 -0.97
C GLY A 108 -7.03 13.92 -0.76
N VAL A 109 -6.45 13.92 0.45
CA VAL A 109 -5.35 12.98 0.76
C VAL A 109 -5.92 11.60 1.09
N GLY A 110 -6.03 10.79 0.04
CA GLY A 110 -6.02 9.34 0.10
C GLY A 110 -7.39 8.67 0.08
N THR A 111 -7.61 7.89 -0.98
CA THR A 111 -8.49 6.72 -0.95
C THR A 111 -8.28 5.94 0.36
N MET A 112 -9.33 5.37 0.98
CA MET A 112 -9.29 4.71 2.31
C MET A 112 -8.10 3.75 2.53
N ILE A 113 -7.56 3.19 1.44
CA ILE A 113 -6.33 2.40 1.36
C ILE A 113 -5.13 3.10 2.02
N GLY A 114 -4.90 4.38 1.72
CA GLY A 114 -3.73 5.13 2.15
C GLY A 114 -3.75 5.50 3.64
N ARG A 115 -4.94 5.83 4.17
CA ARG A 115 -5.08 6.19 5.59
C ARG A 115 -4.93 4.99 6.51
N GLY A 116 -5.62 3.88 6.24
CA GLY A 116 -5.58 2.70 7.10
C GLY A 116 -4.21 2.03 7.13
N LEU A 117 -3.60 1.84 5.94
CA LEU A 117 -2.24 1.28 5.85
C LEU A 117 -1.20 2.22 6.47
N GLY A 118 -1.27 3.51 6.14
CA GLY A 118 -0.33 4.51 6.62
C GLY A 118 -0.31 4.62 8.14
N GLN A 119 -1.48 4.63 8.78
CA GLN A 119 -1.58 4.64 10.25
C GLN A 119 -1.03 3.36 10.87
N ALA A 120 -1.35 2.19 10.31
CA ALA A 120 -0.84 0.93 10.83
C ALA A 120 0.69 0.82 10.72
N VAL A 121 1.26 1.34 9.64
CA VAL A 121 2.72 1.45 9.45
C VAL A 121 3.32 2.44 10.44
N ALA A 122 2.75 3.63 10.58
CA ALA A 122 3.24 4.64 11.52
C ALA A 122 3.26 4.09 12.95
N SER A 123 2.17 3.49 13.42
CA SER A 123 2.10 2.89 14.77
C SER A 123 3.09 1.74 14.95
N ALA A 124 3.29 0.89 13.94
CA ALA A 124 4.27 -0.18 14.03
C ALA A 124 5.71 0.38 14.12
N LEU A 125 6.03 1.40 13.32
CA LEU A 125 7.35 2.04 13.34
C LEU A 125 7.59 2.83 14.62
N GLU A 126 6.57 3.46 15.21
CA GLU A 126 6.65 4.12 16.51
C GLU A 126 7.00 3.13 17.63
N LEU A 127 6.46 1.91 17.57
CA LEU A 127 6.82 0.85 18.51
C LEU A 127 8.25 0.34 18.29
N GLU A 128 8.68 0.18 17.03
CA GLU A 128 10.04 -0.25 16.69
C GLU A 128 11.11 0.79 17.07
N THR A 129 10.75 2.08 17.00
CA THR A 129 11.66 3.20 17.33
C THR A 129 11.51 3.70 18.76
N ALA A 130 10.71 3.01 19.59
CA ALA A 130 10.54 3.35 20.99
C ALA A 130 11.88 3.27 21.75
N GLY A 131 12.28 4.38 22.37
CA GLY A 131 13.55 4.48 23.09
C GLY A 131 14.73 5.00 22.27
N MET A 132 14.55 5.29 20.97
CA MET A 132 15.52 6.02 20.15
C MET A 132 15.41 7.53 20.38
N SER A 133 16.46 8.29 20.01
CA SER A 133 16.34 9.74 19.89
C SER A 133 15.45 10.12 18.69
N PRO A 134 14.82 11.31 18.67
CA PRO A 134 13.97 11.73 17.56
C PRO A 134 14.66 11.62 16.19
N ASP A 135 15.89 12.13 16.08
CA ASP A 135 16.66 12.09 14.83
C ASP A 135 16.95 10.66 14.37
N GLN A 136 17.28 9.76 15.30
CA GLN A 136 17.53 8.35 14.98
C GLN A 136 16.24 7.64 14.54
N ALA A 137 15.14 7.91 15.23
CA ALA A 137 13.83 7.36 14.89
C ALA A 137 13.39 7.79 13.49
N ASP A 138 13.61 9.05 13.13
CA ASP A 138 13.23 9.59 11.82
C ASP A 138 14.08 8.98 10.68
N ILE A 139 15.38 8.81 10.90
CA ILE A 139 16.26 8.11 9.95
C ILE A 139 15.81 6.66 9.77
N GLU A 140 15.52 5.93 10.84
CA GLU A 140 15.11 4.52 10.72
C GLU A 140 13.75 4.38 10.02
N LYS A 141 12.78 5.26 10.33
CA LYS A 141 11.49 5.32 9.62
C LYS A 141 11.70 5.60 8.13
N ALA A 142 12.56 6.55 7.79
CA ALA A 142 12.86 6.91 6.40
C ALA A 142 13.50 5.72 5.67
N ARG A 143 14.53 5.09 6.24
CA ARG A 143 15.14 3.86 5.69
C ARG A 143 14.12 2.75 5.46
N ARG A 144 13.19 2.57 6.42
CA ARG A 144 12.13 1.57 6.29
C ARG A 144 11.19 1.87 5.14
N PHE A 145 10.81 3.14 4.96
CA PHE A 145 10.07 3.58 3.80
C PHE A 145 10.83 3.30 2.48
N ILE A 146 12.13 3.58 2.40
CA ILE A 146 12.94 3.30 1.20
C ILE A 146 12.89 1.82 0.83
N ARG A 147 13.05 0.92 1.81
CA ARG A 147 12.96 -0.54 1.59
C ARG A 147 11.59 -0.97 1.06
N ILE A 148 10.52 -0.43 1.63
CA ILE A 148 9.14 -0.68 1.18
C ILE A 148 8.97 -0.20 -0.26
N ALA A 149 9.38 1.03 -0.55
CA ALA A 149 9.24 1.63 -1.87
C ALA A 149 10.02 0.86 -2.94
N ALA A 150 11.30 0.55 -2.69
CA ALA A 150 12.13 -0.22 -3.61
C ALA A 150 11.52 -1.59 -3.93
N THR A 151 11.06 -2.30 -2.90
CA THR A 151 10.41 -3.63 -3.06
C THR A 151 9.10 -3.52 -3.82
N ALA A 152 8.25 -2.54 -3.48
CA ALA A 152 6.97 -2.33 -4.17
C ALA A 152 7.15 -1.97 -5.65
N ILE A 153 8.19 -1.20 -5.98
CA ILE A 153 8.55 -0.86 -7.36
C ILE A 153 8.99 -2.10 -8.14
N ALA A 154 9.82 -2.94 -7.53
CA ALA A 154 10.29 -4.18 -8.16
C ALA A 154 9.16 -5.20 -8.33
N ASP A 155 8.32 -5.39 -7.31
CA ASP A 155 7.15 -6.27 -7.41
C ASP A 155 6.16 -5.80 -8.48
N ALA A 156 5.96 -4.48 -8.59
CA ALA A 156 5.08 -3.90 -9.61
C ALA A 156 5.65 -4.00 -11.02
N SER A 157 6.97 -3.84 -11.20
CA SER A 157 7.60 -4.03 -12.50
C SER A 157 7.46 -5.49 -12.97
N ALA A 158 7.64 -6.44 -12.06
CA ALA A 158 7.42 -7.87 -12.32
C ALA A 158 5.94 -8.17 -12.65
N ALA A 159 5.01 -7.61 -11.88
CA ALA A 159 3.57 -7.85 -12.06
C ALA A 159 3.01 -7.25 -13.36
N LEU A 160 3.49 -6.07 -13.76
CA LEU A 160 3.04 -5.41 -15.00
C LEU A 160 3.69 -6.05 -16.25
N GLY A 161 4.89 -6.63 -16.12
CA GLY A 161 5.59 -7.28 -17.21
C GLY A 161 5.78 -6.33 -18.40
N THR A 162 5.34 -6.72 -19.60
CA THR A 162 5.29 -5.85 -20.79
C THR A 162 3.87 -5.39 -21.15
N SER A 163 2.87 -5.80 -20.36
CA SER A 163 1.47 -5.47 -20.65
C SER A 163 1.12 -4.08 -20.13
N PRO A 164 0.63 -3.18 -21.00
CA PRO A 164 0.20 -1.87 -20.56
C PRO A 164 -1.07 -2.01 -19.71
N VAL A 165 -1.02 -1.46 -18.50
CA VAL A 165 -2.19 -1.25 -17.65
C VAL A 165 -2.54 0.23 -17.68
N VAL A 166 -3.81 0.55 -17.84
CA VAL A 166 -4.30 1.94 -17.78
C VAL A 166 -4.19 2.44 -16.33
N PRO A 167 -3.44 3.51 -16.04
CA PRO A 167 -3.38 4.09 -14.71
C PRO A 167 -4.76 4.51 -14.22
N GLY A 168 -5.06 4.29 -12.94
CA GLY A 168 -6.38 4.57 -12.35
C GLY A 168 -7.47 3.54 -12.72
N SER A 169 -7.16 2.51 -13.50
CA SER A 169 -8.07 1.37 -13.69
C SER A 169 -8.11 0.48 -12.45
N ALA A 170 -9.21 -0.27 -12.27
CA ALA A 170 -9.32 -1.23 -11.16
C ALA A 170 -8.15 -2.23 -11.08
N PRO A 171 -7.64 -2.80 -12.20
CA PRO A 171 -6.43 -3.61 -12.19
C PRO A 171 -5.17 -2.87 -11.71
N ALA A 172 -4.95 -1.62 -12.15
CA ALA A 172 -3.84 -0.80 -11.66
C ALA A 172 -3.92 -0.60 -10.15
N GLU A 173 -5.09 -0.23 -9.64
CA GLU A 173 -5.28 -0.03 -8.21
C GLU A 173 -5.05 -1.31 -7.41
N GLN A 174 -5.50 -2.46 -7.92
CA GLN A 174 -5.29 -3.74 -7.27
C GLN A 174 -3.81 -4.12 -7.20
N ILE A 175 -3.06 -3.91 -8.29
CA ILE A 175 -1.60 -4.12 -8.32
C ILE A 175 -0.95 -3.23 -7.27
N ALA A 176 -1.24 -1.92 -7.28
CA ALA A 176 -0.66 -0.96 -6.34
C ALA A 176 -0.91 -1.34 -4.88
N ARG A 177 -2.14 -1.72 -4.53
CA ARG A 177 -2.49 -2.17 -3.17
C ARG A 177 -1.72 -3.42 -2.76
N THR A 178 -1.63 -4.40 -3.67
CA THR A 178 -1.03 -5.70 -3.39
C THR A 178 0.48 -5.59 -3.17
N VAL A 179 1.19 -4.91 -4.08
CA VAL A 179 2.65 -4.77 -4.00
C VAL A 179 3.08 -3.92 -2.81
N VAL A 180 2.36 -2.84 -2.50
CA VAL A 180 2.66 -2.00 -1.33
C VAL A 180 2.36 -2.75 -0.03
N ALA A 181 1.26 -3.50 0.06
CA ALA A 181 0.95 -4.30 1.24
C ALA A 181 1.97 -5.43 1.46
N ASN A 182 2.40 -6.10 0.39
CA ASN A 182 3.43 -7.15 0.47
C ASN A 182 4.79 -6.58 0.88
N ALA A 183 5.22 -5.47 0.26
CA ALA A 183 6.45 -4.78 0.63
C ALA A 183 6.41 -4.29 2.08
N THR A 184 5.27 -3.76 2.53
CA THR A 184 5.06 -3.36 3.92
C THR A 184 5.15 -4.54 4.87
N ARG A 185 4.53 -5.68 4.54
CA ARG A 185 4.61 -6.90 5.36
C ARG A 185 6.06 -7.37 5.54
N ARG A 186 6.85 -7.30 4.47
CA ARG A 186 8.27 -7.70 4.48
C ARG A 186 9.12 -6.72 5.29
N HIS A 187 8.81 -5.44 5.19
CA HIS A 187 9.63 -4.37 5.76
C HIS A 187 9.00 -3.66 6.95
N VAL A 188 7.94 -4.15 7.56
CA VAL A 188 7.42 -3.64 8.84
C VAL A 188 6.66 -4.79 9.51
N PRO A 189 7.36 -5.76 10.13
CA PRO A 189 6.73 -6.97 10.66
C PRO A 189 5.73 -6.67 11.80
N GLY A 190 5.87 -5.52 12.48
CA GLY A 190 4.92 -5.07 13.50
C GLY A 190 3.54 -4.63 12.98
N VAL A 191 3.35 -4.52 11.66
CA VAL A 191 2.06 -4.09 11.09
C VAL A 191 1.00 -5.19 11.20
N ASN A 192 -0.21 -4.79 11.60
CA ASN A 192 -1.34 -5.70 11.72
C ASN A 192 -1.66 -6.41 10.38
N ALA A 193 -1.49 -7.74 10.36
CA ALA A 193 -1.74 -8.58 9.18
C ALA A 193 -3.18 -8.49 8.64
N THR A 194 -4.15 -8.16 9.49
CA THR A 194 -5.56 -7.96 9.08
C THR A 194 -5.69 -6.70 8.23
N VAL A 195 -5.05 -5.61 8.63
CA VAL A 195 -5.04 -4.35 7.86
C VAL A 195 -4.38 -4.57 6.51
N LEU A 196 -3.23 -5.25 6.48
CA LEU A 196 -2.54 -5.59 5.23
C LEU A 196 -3.41 -6.42 4.28
N ARG A 197 -4.15 -7.41 4.80
CA ARG A 197 -5.06 -8.24 4.00
C ARG A 197 -6.26 -7.45 3.48
N GLN A 198 -6.83 -6.56 4.28
CA GLN A 198 -7.94 -5.70 3.86
C GLN A 198 -7.52 -4.76 2.74
N VAL A 199 -6.34 -4.15 2.88
CA VAL A 199 -5.75 -3.28 1.86
C VAL A 199 -5.51 -4.04 0.55
N ALA A 200 -4.82 -5.18 0.60
CA ALA A 200 -4.51 -6.00 -0.59
C ALA A 200 -5.77 -6.51 -1.31
N SER A 201 -6.79 -6.94 -0.56
CA SER A 201 -8.05 -7.43 -1.14
C SER A 201 -8.94 -6.32 -1.71
N GLY A 202 -8.60 -5.06 -1.45
CA GLY A 202 -9.46 -3.92 -1.79
C GLY A 202 -10.82 -3.98 -1.12
N ALA A 203 -10.97 -4.79 -0.06
CA ALA A 203 -12.17 -4.83 0.74
C ALA A 203 -12.40 -3.42 1.29
N ARG A 204 -13.53 -2.81 0.91
CA ARG A 204 -14.00 -1.59 1.56
C ARG A 204 -14.09 -1.94 3.04
N THR A 205 -13.32 -1.26 3.88
CA THR A 205 -13.72 -1.11 5.27
C THR A 205 -15.10 -0.48 5.19
N SER A 206 -16.15 -1.26 5.38
CA SER A 206 -17.33 -0.69 6.00
C SER A 206 -16.78 -0.02 7.24
N GLU A 207 -16.74 1.31 7.24
CA GLU A 207 -16.35 2.07 8.41
C GLU A 207 -16.98 1.40 9.64
N PRO A 208 -16.25 1.22 10.75
CA PRO A 208 -16.92 1.15 12.03
C PRO A 208 -17.44 2.57 12.31
N SER A 209 -18.42 3.03 11.52
CA SER A 209 -19.11 4.29 11.78
C SER A 209 -19.88 4.08 13.08
N LYS A 210 -19.34 4.61 14.18
CA LYS A 210 -20.09 4.87 15.41
C LYS A 210 -20.79 3.69 16.10
N ALA A 211 -20.35 2.44 15.94
CA ALA A 211 -20.96 1.32 16.67
C ALA A 211 -20.27 0.97 18.01
N LEU A 212 -19.01 1.41 18.24
CA LEU A 212 -18.25 1.04 19.44
C LEU A 212 -18.21 2.10 20.55
N ALA A 213 -18.86 3.26 20.35
CA ALA A 213 -18.99 4.30 21.37
C ALA A 213 -20.38 4.31 22.07
N ALA A 214 -21.27 3.40 21.68
CA ALA A 214 -22.61 3.26 22.26
C ALA A 214 -22.98 1.79 22.46
N SER A 215 -22.23 1.08 23.30
CA SER A 215 -22.76 -0.12 23.98
C SER A 215 -21.98 -0.36 25.26
N GLY A 216 -22.28 0.46 26.27
CA GLY A 216 -22.31 -0.09 27.61
C GLY A 216 -23.33 -1.24 27.64
N GLY A 217 -22.86 -2.43 28.00
CA GLY A 217 -23.64 -3.56 28.52
C GLY A 217 -24.91 -3.97 27.76
N ALA A 218 -24.82 -5.05 26.99
CA ALA A 218 -25.76 -6.20 27.06
C ALA A 218 -25.37 -7.24 26.01
N ALA A 219 -25.32 -8.49 26.41
CA ALA A 219 -25.20 -9.64 25.53
C ALA A 219 -26.33 -9.61 24.47
N ALA A 220 -25.97 -9.49 23.19
CA ALA A 220 -26.89 -9.69 22.08
C ALA A 220 -26.36 -10.84 21.21
N ILE A 221 -27.16 -11.89 21.19
CA ILE A 221 -27.02 -13.13 20.43
C ILE A 221 -26.78 -12.78 18.96
N ALA A 222 -25.68 -13.28 18.40
CA ALA A 222 -25.32 -13.09 17.00
C ALA A 222 -26.32 -13.78 16.07
N GLY A 223 -27.35 -13.05 15.63
CA GLY A 223 -28.14 -13.40 14.46
C GLY A 223 -27.31 -13.14 13.21
N ARG A 224 -26.84 -14.21 12.55
CA ARG A 224 -26.36 -14.15 11.15
C ARG A 224 -27.49 -13.56 10.30
N ALA A 225 -27.27 -12.37 9.73
CA ALA A 225 -28.12 -11.88 8.65
C ALA A 225 -28.00 -12.86 7.47
N ALA A 226 -29.02 -13.70 7.27
CA ALA A 226 -29.16 -14.55 6.10
C ALA A 226 -29.36 -13.63 4.89
N GLY A 227 -28.32 -13.49 4.07
CA GLY A 227 -28.43 -12.82 2.78
C GLY A 227 -29.01 -13.78 1.76
N GLY A 228 -30.23 -13.51 1.29
CA GLY A 228 -30.82 -14.22 0.16
C GLY A 228 -30.18 -13.82 -1.17
N ARG A 229 -30.09 -14.76 -2.11
CA ARG A 229 -29.73 -14.48 -3.51
C ARG A 229 -31.00 -14.23 -4.30
N TRP A 230 -30.99 -13.24 -5.18
CA TRP A 230 -32.07 -13.08 -6.15
C TRP A 230 -31.55 -13.16 -7.57
N TRP A 231 -32.37 -13.68 -8.46
CA TRP A 231 -32.13 -13.62 -9.90
C TRP A 231 -33.43 -13.41 -10.67
N ARG A 232 -33.31 -12.91 -11.90
CA ARG A 232 -34.45 -12.73 -12.81
C ARG A 232 -34.64 -13.98 -13.66
N ARG A 233 -35.89 -14.40 -13.80
CA ARG A 233 -36.33 -15.42 -14.76
C ARG A 233 -37.49 -14.84 -15.57
N GLY A 234 -37.20 -14.38 -16.77
CA GLY A 234 -38.18 -13.65 -17.59
C GLY A 234 -38.62 -12.34 -16.94
N ASN A 235 -39.92 -12.15 -16.77
CA ASN A 235 -40.50 -10.97 -16.10
C ASN A 235 -40.60 -11.10 -14.57
N ALA A 236 -40.19 -12.22 -13.97
CA ALA A 236 -40.25 -12.45 -12.53
C ALA A 236 -38.88 -12.32 -11.85
N VAL A 237 -38.88 -11.84 -10.60
CA VAL A 237 -37.72 -11.87 -9.69
C VAL A 237 -37.94 -13.00 -8.69
N VAL A 238 -36.98 -13.93 -8.63
CA VAL A 238 -36.98 -15.04 -7.68
C VAL A 238 -35.96 -14.73 -6.60
N ILE A 239 -36.35 -14.91 -5.33
CA ILE A 239 -35.50 -14.71 -4.15
C ILE A 239 -35.34 -16.09 -3.50
N GLU A 240 -34.09 -16.49 -3.26
CA GLU A 240 -33.71 -17.77 -2.66
C GLU A 240 -32.96 -17.52 -1.36
N GLY A 241 -33.44 -18.12 -0.27
CA GLY A 241 -32.90 -17.95 1.09
C GLY A 241 -33.57 -16.84 1.88
N VAL A 242 -34.84 -17.05 2.25
CA VAL A 242 -35.52 -16.30 3.32
C VAL A 242 -35.37 -17.08 4.62
#